data_AF-A0A316NJ15-F1
#
_entry.id   AF-A0A316NJ15-F1
#
_cell.length_a   1.000
_cell.length_b   1.000
_cell.length_c   1.000
_cell.angle_alpha   90.00
_cell.angle_beta   90.00
_cell.angle_gamma   90.00
#
_symmetry.space_group_name_H-M   'P 1'
#
loop_
_entity.id
_entity.type
_entity.pdbx_description
1 polymer ?
#
loop_
_entity_poly.entity_id
_entity_poly.type
_entity_poly.pdbx_seq_one_letter_code
_entity_poly.pdbx_strand_id
1 'polypeptide(L)'
;MSEYCPSCMAENADSAEKCSICGGDMHVQNRQHQLPVMTILEGRYLIGKVLGEGGFGITYIGLDLRLEERVAIKEFYPTGSVTRYAKHSEAVEATSAEGEILLEREREKFLNEARTMSRFSGESSIVHVKDFFYANSTA
;
A
#
# COMPACT_ATOMS: atom_id res chain seq x y z
N MET A 1 -18.63 -9.66 -15.06
CA MET A 1 -17.53 -8.67 -15.04
C MET A 1 -16.29 -9.43 -14.58
N SER A 2 -15.19 -8.74 -14.32
CA SER A 2 -13.96 -9.37 -13.85
C SER A 2 -13.46 -8.69 -12.57
N GLU A 3 -12.76 -9.46 -11.74
CA GLU A 3 -12.20 -9.03 -10.47
C GLU A 3 -10.70 -9.35 -10.40
N TYR A 4 -9.91 -8.47 -9.80
CA TYR A 4 -8.48 -8.70 -9.59
C TYR A 4 -8.22 -9.53 -8.35
N CYS A 5 -7.37 -10.55 -8.46
CA CYS A 5 -6.97 -11.36 -7.32
C CYS A 5 -6.19 -10.52 -6.29
N PRO A 6 -6.63 -10.44 -5.02
CA PRO A 6 -5.92 -9.63 -4.02
C PRO A 6 -4.48 -10.09 -3.73
N SER A 7 -4.12 -11.34 -4.08
CA SER A 7 -2.80 -11.91 -3.80
C SER A 7 -1.79 -11.73 -4.93
N CYS A 8 -2.23 -11.65 -6.19
CA CYS A 8 -1.33 -11.59 -7.35
C CYS A 8 -1.71 -10.58 -8.42
N MET A 9 -2.84 -9.87 -8.27
CA MET A 9 -3.41 -8.90 -9.22
C MET A 9 -3.77 -9.47 -10.60
N ALA A 10 -3.84 -10.78 -10.76
CA ALA A 10 -4.37 -11.37 -11.97
C ALA A 10 -5.89 -11.16 -12.06
N GLU A 11 -6.37 -10.85 -13.26
CA GLU A 11 -7.81 -10.78 -13.55
C GLU A 11 -8.45 -12.18 -13.45
N ASN A 12 -9.62 -12.26 -12.83
CA ASN A 12 -10.41 -13.48 -12.65
C ASN A 12 -11.89 -13.18 -12.89
N ALA A 13 -12.70 -14.22 -13.06
CA ALA A 13 -14.15 -14.06 -13.12
C ALA A 13 -14.70 -13.62 -11.76
N ASP A 14 -15.74 -12.78 -11.74
CA ASP A 14 -16.36 -12.27 -10.49
C ASP A 14 -16.84 -13.38 -9.53
N SER A 15 -17.14 -14.57 -10.05
CA SER A 15 -17.62 -15.71 -9.25
C SER A 15 -16.49 -16.66 -8.83
N ALA A 16 -15.23 -16.28 -9.03
CA ALA A 16 -14.10 -17.14 -8.68
C ALA A 16 -13.88 -17.14 -7.17
N GLU A 17 -13.92 -18.31 -6.55
CA GLU A 17 -13.51 -18.47 -5.15
C GLU A 17 -11.98 -18.53 -4.99
N LYS A 18 -11.30 -19.04 -6.03
CA LYS A 18 -9.85 -19.19 -6.10
C LYS A 18 -9.32 -18.57 -7.37
N CYS A 19 -8.17 -17.91 -7.27
CA CYS A 19 -7.46 -17.34 -8.40
C CYS A 19 -6.95 -18.45 -9.32
N SER A 20 -7.27 -18.32 -10.61
CA SER A 20 -6.81 -19.22 -11.68
C SER A 20 -5.30 -19.19 -11.92
N ILE A 21 -4.62 -18.12 -11.49
CA ILE A 21 -3.18 -17.91 -11.71
C ILE A 21 -2.34 -18.35 -10.52
N CYS A 22 -2.69 -17.91 -9.30
CA CYS A 22 -1.87 -18.18 -8.11
C CYS A 22 -2.52 -19.15 -7.10
N GLY A 23 -3.76 -19.61 -7.34
CA GLY A 23 -4.51 -20.46 -6.42
C GLY A 23 -4.95 -19.77 -5.12
N GLY A 24 -4.68 -18.47 -4.98
CA GLY A 24 -5.03 -17.67 -3.82
C GLY A 24 -6.54 -17.51 -3.67
N ASP A 25 -6.99 -17.29 -2.45
CA ASP A 25 -8.39 -16.99 -2.15
C ASP A 25 -8.77 -15.59 -2.64
N MET A 26 -9.93 -15.46 -3.29
CA MET A 26 -10.42 -14.19 -3.84
C MET A 26 -11.08 -13.31 -2.77
N HIS A 27 -11.64 -13.90 -1.71
CA HIS A 27 -12.45 -13.21 -0.69
C HIS A 27 -11.66 -12.87 0.58
N VAL A 28 -10.40 -12.50 0.43
CA VAL A 28 -9.48 -12.20 1.55
C VAL A 28 -9.57 -10.75 1.96
N GLN A 29 -9.34 -10.46 3.24
CA GLN A 29 -9.30 -9.11 3.77
C GLN A 29 -7.99 -8.85 4.51
N ASN A 30 -7.52 -7.61 4.45
CA ASN A 30 -6.39 -7.14 5.25
C ASN A 30 -6.84 -6.92 6.71
N ARG A 31 -5.88 -6.78 7.63
CA ARG A 31 -6.17 -6.49 9.04
C ARG A 31 -6.79 -5.11 9.19
N GLN A 32 -7.45 -4.87 10.32
CA GLN A 32 -8.25 -3.68 10.56
C GLN A 32 -7.51 -2.33 10.47
N HIS A 33 -6.21 -2.32 10.77
CA HIS A 33 -5.37 -1.13 10.71
C HIS A 33 -4.70 -0.92 9.34
N GLN A 34 -4.83 -1.89 8.45
CA GLN A 34 -4.30 -1.88 7.09
C GLN A 34 -5.39 -1.42 6.12
N LEU A 35 -5.01 -0.86 4.97
CA LEU A 35 -5.97 -0.53 3.92
C LEU A 35 -6.75 -1.79 3.47
N PRO A 36 -8.07 -1.69 3.26
CA PRO A 36 -8.87 -2.78 2.72
C PRO A 36 -8.35 -3.24 1.35
N VAL A 37 -8.57 -4.51 1.03
CA VAL A 37 -8.34 -4.95 -0.35
C VAL A 37 -9.34 -4.24 -1.26
N MET A 38 -8.92 -3.99 -2.50
CA MET A 38 -9.68 -3.26 -3.51
C MET A 38 -9.89 -1.76 -3.24
N THR A 39 -9.27 -1.19 -2.20
CA THR A 39 -9.15 0.27 -2.07
C THR A 39 -8.41 0.83 -3.29
N ILE A 40 -8.92 1.91 -3.87
CA ILE A 40 -8.28 2.61 -4.99
C ILE A 40 -7.67 3.92 -4.46
N LEU A 41 -6.34 4.01 -4.46
CA LEU A 41 -5.62 5.24 -4.11
C LEU A 41 -5.42 6.11 -5.35
N GLU A 42 -5.66 7.42 -5.21
CA GLU A 42 -5.50 8.43 -6.27
C GLU A 42 -6.24 8.08 -7.58
N GLY A 43 -7.32 7.30 -7.50
CA GLY A 43 -8.05 6.82 -8.67
C GLY A 43 -7.21 5.97 -9.64
N ARG A 44 -6.06 5.44 -9.20
CA ARG A 44 -5.07 4.76 -10.06
C ARG A 44 -4.54 3.45 -9.47
N TYR A 45 -4.24 3.42 -8.18
CA TYR A 45 -3.56 2.28 -7.57
C TYR A 45 -4.54 1.42 -6.81
N LEU A 46 -4.82 0.22 -7.31
CA LEU A 46 -5.66 -0.77 -6.64
C LEU A 46 -4.83 -1.51 -5.58
N ILE A 47 -5.31 -1.53 -4.34
CA ILE A 47 -4.67 -2.20 -3.21
C ILE A 47 -5.06 -3.68 -3.16
N GLY A 48 -4.05 -4.54 -3.02
CA GLY A 48 -4.21 -5.94 -2.70
C GLY A 48 -3.83 -6.27 -1.26
N LYS A 49 -3.36 -7.50 -1.08
CA LYS A 49 -2.91 -7.98 0.22
C LYS A 49 -1.61 -7.34 0.66
N VAL A 50 -1.38 -7.34 1.98
CA VAL A 50 -0.08 -7.00 2.55
C VAL A 50 0.98 -8.01 2.14
N LEU A 51 2.09 -7.50 1.59
CA LEU A 51 3.33 -8.23 1.34
C LEU A 51 4.24 -8.25 2.58
N GLY A 52 4.22 -7.17 3.36
CA GLY A 52 5.00 -7.07 4.59
C GLY A 52 4.60 -5.86 5.43
N GLU A 53 4.79 -5.97 6.74
CA GLU A 53 4.53 -4.91 7.71
C GLU A 53 5.71 -4.86 8.68
N GLY A 54 6.25 -3.67 8.90
CA GLY A 54 7.36 -3.42 9.84
C GLY A 54 7.21 -2.06 10.51
N GLY A 55 8.15 -1.70 11.38
CA GLY A 55 8.01 -0.54 12.27
C GLY A 55 7.79 0.82 11.58
N PHE A 56 8.09 0.94 10.29
CA PHE A 56 8.00 2.20 9.55
C PHE A 56 6.89 2.24 8.49
N GLY A 57 6.20 1.12 8.25
CA GLY A 57 5.19 1.09 7.20
C GLY A 57 4.66 -0.27 6.83
N ILE A 58 3.65 -0.23 5.96
CA ILE A 58 2.97 -1.40 5.43
C ILE A 58 3.20 -1.43 3.93
N THR A 59 3.63 -2.57 3.40
CA THR A 59 3.81 -2.78 1.97
C THR A 59 2.72 -3.70 1.45
N TYR A 60 1.99 -3.24 0.44
CA TYR A 60 0.92 -3.95 -0.24
C TYR A 60 1.38 -4.38 -1.63
N ILE A 61 0.86 -5.50 -2.13
CA ILE A 61 0.81 -5.70 -3.58
C ILE A 61 -0.28 -4.79 -4.13
N GLY A 62 -0.09 -4.22 -5.30
CA GLY A 62 -1.12 -3.46 -5.99
C GLY A 62 -1.01 -3.53 -7.50
N LEU A 63 -1.97 -2.90 -8.15
CA LEU A 63 -2.06 -2.77 -9.60
C LEU A 63 -2.16 -1.29 -9.96
N ASP A 64 -1.25 -0.82 -10.81
CA ASP A 64 -1.41 0.48 -11.48
C ASP A 64 -2.44 0.30 -12.60
N LEU A 65 -3.65 0.82 -12.40
CA LEU A 65 -4.77 0.65 -13.33
C LEU A 65 -4.56 1.39 -14.66
N ARG A 66 -3.61 2.32 -14.75
CA ARG A 66 -3.30 3.02 -16.00
C ARG A 66 -2.27 2.28 -16.85
N LEU A 67 -1.29 1.67 -16.19
CA LEU A 67 -0.21 0.93 -16.84
C LEU A 67 -0.47 -0.57 -16.88
N GLU A 68 -1.54 -1.02 -16.21
CA GLU A 68 -1.91 -2.43 -16.03
C GLU A 68 -0.75 -3.27 -15.47
N GLU A 69 0.02 -2.67 -14.56
CA GLU A 69 1.27 -3.24 -14.06
C GLU A 69 1.21 -3.49 -12.55
N ARG A 70 1.74 -4.64 -12.14
CA ARG A 70 1.91 -4.98 -10.73
C ARG A 70 2.93 -4.06 -10.08
N VAL A 71 2.59 -3.56 -8.91
CA VAL A 71 3.44 -2.66 -8.11
C VAL A 71 3.47 -3.11 -6.65
N ALA A 72 4.51 -2.68 -5.94
CA ALA A 72 4.52 -2.67 -4.49
C ALA A 72 4.19 -1.26 -4.02
N ILE A 73 3.18 -1.12 -3.17
CA ILE A 73 2.75 0.16 -2.60
C ILE A 73 3.18 0.16 -1.14
N LYS A 74 4.11 1.04 -0.78
CA LYS A 74 4.59 1.19 0.59
C LYS A 74 3.91 2.41 1.19
N GLU A 75 3.12 2.18 2.22
CA GLU A 75 2.47 3.23 3.00
C GLU A 75 3.33 3.54 4.23
N PHE A 76 3.55 4.82 4.49
CA PHE A 76 4.12 5.26 5.75
C PHE A 76 3.14 5.01 6.91
N TYR A 77 3.50 4.11 7.82
CA TYR A 77 2.67 3.73 8.97
C TYR A 77 3.59 3.38 10.15
N PRO A 78 4.03 4.38 10.93
CA PRO A 78 4.96 4.15 12.04
C PRO A 78 4.24 3.44 13.20
N THR A 79 4.46 2.12 13.31
CA THR A 79 3.75 1.27 14.26
C THR A 79 3.89 1.79 15.69
N GLY A 80 2.77 1.92 16.40
CA GLY A 80 2.74 2.39 17.79
C GLY A 80 2.66 3.91 17.96
N SER A 81 2.99 4.70 16.93
CA SER A 81 2.81 6.15 16.91
C SER A 81 1.51 6.58 16.22
N VAL A 82 0.93 5.69 15.41
CA VAL A 82 -0.33 5.92 14.73
C VAL A 82 -1.32 4.78 14.92
N THR A 83 -2.59 5.12 14.75
CA THR A 83 -3.68 4.18 14.64
C THR A 83 -4.53 4.47 13.41
N ARG A 84 -5.18 3.42 12.91
CA ARG A 84 -6.22 3.52 11.88
C ARG A 84 -7.30 2.51 12.19
N TYR A 85 -8.54 2.93 12.03
CA TYR A 85 -9.68 2.03 11.96
C TYR A 85 -10.25 2.05 10.54
N ALA A 86 -9.73 1.20 9.67
CA ALA A 86 -10.00 1.24 8.22
C ALA A 86 -11.48 1.12 7.84
N LYS A 87 -12.32 0.55 8.72
CA LYS A 87 -13.77 0.46 8.51
C LYS A 87 -14.51 1.81 8.68
N HIS A 88 -13.90 2.79 9.33
CA HIS A 88 -14.48 4.13 9.56
C HIS A 88 -13.79 5.20 8.72
N SER A 89 -12.46 5.12 8.64
CA SER A 89 -11.65 6.05 7.87
C SER A 89 -10.40 5.34 7.37
N GLU A 90 -10.03 5.59 6.12
CA GLU A 90 -8.74 5.17 5.62
C GLU A 90 -7.60 6.04 6.17
N ALA A 91 -7.90 7.18 6.79
CA ALA A 91 -6.91 8.12 7.32
C ALA A 91 -6.19 7.60 8.57
N VAL A 92 -4.89 7.84 8.61
CA VAL A 92 -4.01 7.55 9.74
C VAL A 92 -4.06 8.70 10.76
N GLU A 93 -4.18 8.38 12.05
CA GLU A 93 -4.24 9.36 13.14
C GLU A 93 -3.10 9.14 14.14
N ALA A 94 -2.45 10.22 14.58
CA ALA A 94 -1.43 10.16 15.62
C ALA A 94 -2.05 9.79 16.98
N THR A 95 -1.34 8.97 17.76
CA THR A 95 -1.84 8.52 19.07
C THR A 95 -1.61 9.53 20.19
N SER A 96 -0.77 10.56 19.97
CA SER A 96 -0.55 11.69 20.88
C SER A 96 -0.01 12.93 20.15
N ALA A 97 -0.06 14.09 20.81
CA ALA A 97 0.49 15.35 20.27
C ALA A 97 2.02 15.31 20.09
N GLU A 98 2.75 14.66 21.01
CA GLU A 98 4.18 14.40 20.86
C GLU A 98 4.45 13.44 19.70
N GLY A 99 3.56 12.46 19.50
CA GLY A 99 3.59 11.55 18.36
C GLY A 99 3.46 12.27 17.03
N GLU A 100 2.65 13.33 16.96
CA GLU A 100 2.42 14.12 15.75
C GLU A 100 3.69 14.84 15.25
N ILE A 101 4.49 15.42 16.16
CA ILE A 101 5.77 16.06 15.80
C ILE A 101 6.79 15.02 15.32
N LEU A 102 6.83 13.86 15.98
CA LEU A 102 7.71 12.76 15.58
C LEU A 102 7.29 12.19 14.21
N LEU A 103 5.99 12.09 13.98
CA LEU A 103 5.39 11.61 12.75
C LEU A 103 5.87 12.42 11.55
N GLU A 104 5.81 13.75 11.65
CA GLU A 104 6.21 14.65 10.57
C GLU A 104 7.70 14.44 10.20
N ARG A 105 8.57 14.32 11.20
CA ARG A 105 10.00 14.07 10.99
C ARG A 105 10.28 12.71 10.36
N GLU A 106 9.59 11.66 10.80
CA GLU A 106 9.74 10.32 10.21
C GLU A 106 9.15 10.25 8.80
N ARG A 107 8.08 11.00 8.52
CA ARG A 107 7.50 11.16 7.18
C ARG A 107 8.49 11.84 6.22
N GLU A 108 9.18 12.89 6.67
CA GLU A 108 10.22 13.54 5.87
C GLU A 108 11.36 12.57 5.52
N LYS A 109 11.79 11.73 6.48
CA LYS A 109 12.81 10.70 6.23
C LYS A 109 12.34 9.67 5.21
N PHE A 110 11.11 9.19 5.33
CA PHE A 110 10.49 8.26 4.40
C PHE A 110 10.47 8.82 2.97
N LEU A 111 10.06 10.07 2.80
CA LEU A 111 10.08 10.75 1.50
C LEU A 111 11.50 10.96 0.96
N ASN A 112 12.46 11.26 1.84
CA ASN A 112 13.85 11.44 1.44
C ASN A 112 14.50 10.12 1.00
N GLU A 113 14.13 8.99 1.61
CA GLU A 113 14.51 7.65 1.16
C GLU A 113 13.98 7.38 -0.25
N ALA A 114 12.69 7.63 -0.48
CA ALA A 114 12.07 7.47 -1.81
C ALA A 114 12.74 8.34 -2.89
N ARG A 115 13.05 9.62 -2.56
CA ARG A 115 13.79 10.53 -3.44
C ARG A 115 15.23 10.10 -3.71
N THR A 116 15.86 9.43 -2.74
CA THR A 116 17.21 8.90 -2.91
C THR A 116 17.19 7.71 -3.85
N MET A 117 16.24 6.79 -3.66
CA MET A 117 16.07 5.61 -4.50
C MET A 117 15.69 5.95 -5.95
N SER A 118 14.84 6.96 -6.18
CA SER A 118 14.42 7.34 -7.53
C SER A 118 15.57 7.80 -8.44
N ARG A 119 16.69 8.27 -7.84
CA ARG A 119 17.91 8.67 -8.57
C ARG A 119 18.66 7.48 -9.19
N PHE A 120 18.39 6.26 -8.72
CA PHE A 120 19.04 5.03 -9.20
C PHE A 120 18.13 4.23 -10.15
N SER A 121 17.22 4.89 -10.85
CA SER A 121 16.24 4.27 -11.76
C SER A 121 16.84 3.50 -12.94
N GLY A 122 18.15 3.67 -13.23
CA GLY A 122 18.86 2.90 -14.25
C GLY A 122 19.54 1.62 -13.76
N GLU A 123 19.58 1.37 -12.44
CA GLU A 123 20.33 0.26 -11.85
C GLU A 123 19.42 -0.95 -11.59
N SER A 124 19.60 -2.04 -12.35
CA SER A 124 18.73 -3.22 -12.27
C SER A 124 18.72 -3.93 -10.90
N SER A 125 19.70 -3.65 -10.05
CA SER A 125 19.81 -4.24 -8.70
C SER A 125 19.17 -3.38 -7.60
N ILE A 126 18.62 -2.21 -7.94
CA ILE A 126 18.02 -1.28 -6.98
C ILE A 126 16.52 -1.19 -7.25
N VAL A 127 15.72 -1.19 -6.18
CA VAL A 127 14.27 -1.02 -6.28
C VAL A 127 13.95 0.36 -6.85
N HIS A 128 13.14 0.39 -7.91
CA HIS A 128 12.74 1.62 -8.57
C HIS A 128 11.47 2.21 -7.96
N VAL A 129 11.56 3.44 -7.46
CA VAL A 129 10.39 4.22 -7.05
C VAL A 129 9.74 4.83 -8.28
N LYS A 130 8.50 4.44 -8.57
CA LYS A 130 7.74 4.92 -9.73
C LYS A 130 6.98 6.22 -9.47
N ASP A 131 6.44 6.33 -8.26
CA ASP A 131 5.57 7.44 -7.87
C ASP A 131 5.63 7.61 -6.34
N PHE A 132 5.22 8.78 -5.85
CA PHE A 132 4.95 9.03 -4.44
C PHE A 132 3.86 10.10 -4.33
N PHE A 133 2.92 9.92 -3.40
CA PHE A 133 1.80 10.85 -3.21
C PHE A 133 1.35 10.84 -1.76
N TYR A 134 0.65 11.88 -1.34
CA TYR A 134 0.02 11.94 -0.03
C TYR A 134 -1.43 11.51 -0.14
N ALA A 135 -1.82 10.51 0.64
CA ALA A 135 -3.21 10.07 0.75
C ALA A 135 -3.47 9.66 2.20
N ASN A 136 -4.73 9.70 2.65
CA ASN A 136 -5.10 9.14 3.95
C ASN A 136 -4.31 9.71 5.14
N SER A 137 -4.00 11.00 5.10
CA SER A 137 -3.15 11.70 6.08
C SER A 137 -1.74 11.10 6.24
N THR A 138 -1.31 10.33 5.24
CA THR A 138 0.01 9.70 5.17
C THR A 138 0.66 9.93 3.79
N ALA A 139 1.84 9.35 3.58
CA ALA A 139 2.69 9.46 2.39
C ALA A 139 3.18 8.09 1.90
#